data_AF-A0A6G2DGM3-F1
#
_entry.id   AF-A0A6G2DGM3-F1
#
_cell.length_a   1.000
_cell.length_b   1.000
_cell.length_c   1.000
_cell.angle_alpha   90.00
_cell.angle_beta   90.00
_cell.angle_gamma   90.00
#
_symmetry.space_group_name_H-M   'P 1'
#
loop_
_entity.id
_entity.type
_entity.pdbx_description
1 polymer ?
#
loop_
_entity_poly.entity_id
_entity_poly.type
_entity_poly.pdbx_seq_one_letter_code
_entity_poly.pdbx_strand_id
1 'polypeptide(L)' 'TKVVENGKVAQNLLDEVNITLNKNSIPYETLSPFKTSGIRIGAAAITARGFGEEESRKVAELIIKTLKNSENEAVLE' A
#
# COMPACT_ATOMS: atom_id res chain seq x y z
N THR A 1 -5.18 -6.30 9.92
CA THR A 1 -4.82 -4.99 10.54
C THR A 1 -6.09 -4.24 10.90
N LYS A 2 -6.05 -3.09 11.58
CA LYS A 2 -7.28 -2.30 11.86
C LYS A 2 -7.93 -1.68 10.61
N VAL A 3 -7.27 -1.78 9.45
CA VAL A 3 -7.62 -1.06 8.22
C VAL A 3 -7.95 -2.05 7.10
N VAL A 4 -7.08 -3.03 6.84
CA VAL A 4 -7.29 -4.12 5.86
C VAL A 4 -6.84 -5.48 6.43
N GLU A 5 -7.35 -6.58 5.88
CA GLU A 5 -7.17 -7.93 6.43
C GLU A 5 -5.69 -8.33 6.55
N ASN A 6 -4.92 -8.26 5.45
CA ASN A 6 -3.52 -8.69 5.36
C ASN A 6 -2.76 -7.95 4.25
N GLY A 7 -1.45 -8.19 4.13
CA GLY A 7 -0.57 -7.53 3.16
C GLY A 7 -0.91 -7.83 1.71
N LYS A 8 -1.38 -9.04 1.38
CA LYS A 8 -1.87 -9.39 0.03
C LYS A 8 -3.08 -8.54 -0.35
N VAL A 9 -4.06 -8.39 0.55
CA VAL A 9 -5.25 -7.56 0.31
C VAL A 9 -4.83 -6.09 0.13
N ALA A 10 -3.94 -5.59 0.99
CA ALA A 10 -3.41 -4.24 0.87
C ALA A 10 -2.72 -3.98 -0.48
N GLN A 11 -1.89 -4.94 -0.93
CA GLN A 11 -1.21 -4.84 -2.22
C GLN A 11 -2.21 -4.78 -3.38
N ASN A 12 -3.14 -5.75 -3.46
CA ASN A 12 -4.09 -5.83 -4.55
C ASN A 12 -4.97 -4.57 -4.66
N LEU A 13 -5.47 -4.08 -3.52
CA LEU A 13 -6.29 -2.87 -3.48
C LEU A 13 -5.52 -1.63 -3.95
N LEU A 14 -4.23 -1.53 -3.63
CA LEU A 14 -3.40 -0.42 -4.10
C LEU A 14 -3.08 -0.55 -5.59
N ASP A 15 -2.90 -1.77 -6.10
CA ASP A 15 -2.71 -2.01 -7.54
C ASP A 15 -3.95 -1.56 -8.35
N GLU A 16 -5.17 -1.73 -7.83
CA GLU A 16 -6.42 -1.26 -8.46
C GLU A 16 -6.45 0.26 -8.70
N VAL A 17 -5.80 1.03 -7.83
CA VAL A 17 -5.68 2.50 -7.95
C VAL A 17 -4.33 2.94 -8.53
N ASN A 18 -3.62 2.04 -9.22
CA ASN A 18 -2.31 2.27 -9.86
C ASN A 18 -1.16 2.62 -8.90
N ILE A 19 -1.23 2.17 -7.64
CA ILE A 19 -0.14 2.28 -6.66
C ILE A 19 0.46 0.89 -6.43
N THR A 20 1.56 0.60 -7.11
CA THR A 20 2.21 -0.71 -7.02
C THR A 20 3.23 -0.80 -5.89
N LEU A 21 3.09 -1.83 -5.06
CA LEU A 21 4.04 -2.20 -4.01
C LEU A 21 4.01 -3.71 -3.75
N ASN A 22 4.78 -4.18 -2.76
CA ASN A 22 4.85 -5.60 -2.44
C ASN A 22 4.38 -5.89 -1.01
N LYS A 23 3.55 -6.92 -0.84
CA LYS A 23 3.32 -7.58 0.44
C LYS A 23 4.66 -8.11 0.99
N ASN A 24 4.87 -7.97 2.29
CA ASN A 24 6.13 -8.34 2.93
C ASN A 24 5.88 -8.83 4.36
N SER A 25 6.64 -9.84 4.79
CA SER A 25 6.61 -10.29 6.18
C SER A 25 7.14 -9.22 7.12
N ILE A 26 6.61 -9.21 8.34
CA ILE A 26 7.09 -8.37 9.44
C ILE A 26 7.68 -9.25 10.56
N PRO A 27 8.41 -8.69 11.54
CA PRO A 27 8.87 -9.47 12.68
C PRO A 27 7.71 -10.22 13.36
N TYR A 28 7.97 -11.47 13.76
CA TYR A 28 6.98 -12.36 14.38
C TYR A 28 5.76 -12.67 13.49
N GLU A 29 5.97 -12.77 12.17
CA GLU A 29 4.93 -13.13 11.20
C GLU A 29 4.21 -14.43 11.58
N THR A 30 2.87 -14.39 11.50
CA THR A 30 2.00 -15.55 11.79
C THR A 30 1.25 -16.02 10.54
N LEU A 31 1.16 -15.18 9.50
CA LEU A 31 0.48 -15.49 8.25
C LEU A 31 1.41 -16.21 7.27
N SER A 32 0.81 -16.96 6.34
CA SER A 32 1.55 -17.65 5.28
C SER A 32 2.35 -16.66 4.40
N PRO A 33 3.45 -17.11 3.75
CA PRO A 33 4.22 -16.30 2.80
C PRO A 33 3.40 -15.74 1.62
N PHE A 34 2.24 -16.35 1.31
CA PHE A 34 1.34 -15.88 0.26
C PHE A 34 0.42 -14.73 0.70
N LYS A 35 0.27 -14.49 2.02
CA LYS A 35 -0.58 -13.43 2.57
C LYS A 35 0.23 -12.29 3.19
N THR A 36 1.13 -12.63 4.12
CA THR A 36 1.93 -11.73 4.99
C THR A 36 1.13 -10.65 5.71
N SER A 37 1.66 -10.10 6.81
CA SER A 37 0.96 -9.10 7.62
C SER A 37 1.27 -7.66 7.23
N GLY A 38 2.33 -7.41 6.44
CA GLY A 38 2.78 -6.07 6.07
C GLY A 38 2.96 -5.84 4.57
N ILE A 39 3.41 -4.63 4.26
CA ILE A 39 3.77 -4.13 2.94
C ILE A 39 5.12 -3.41 3.00
N ARG A 40 5.86 -3.38 1.89
CA ARG A 40 7.13 -2.66 1.76
C ARG A 40 7.00 -1.55 0.72
N ILE A 41 7.39 -0.34 1.13
CA ILE A 41 7.36 0.87 0.30
C ILE A 41 8.81 1.29 0.01
N GLY A 42 9.09 1.71 -1.22
CA GLY A 42 10.41 2.21 -1.63
C GLY A 42 10.29 3.51 -2.41
N ALA A 43 11.19 4.46 -2.17
CA ALA A 43 11.17 5.78 -2.80
C ALA A 43 11.95 5.85 -4.12
N ALA A 44 12.89 4.92 -4.38
CA ALA A 44 13.83 5.01 -5.49
C ALA A 44 13.19 5.22 -6.87
N ALA A 45 12.06 4.56 -7.15
CA ALA A 45 11.40 4.67 -8.44
C ALA A 45 10.72 6.03 -8.66
N ILE A 46 10.12 6.61 -7.61
CA ILE A 46 9.46 7.91 -7.71
C ILE A 46 10.47 9.06 -7.68
N THR A 47 11.53 8.95 -6.87
CA THR A 47 12.58 9.98 -6.81
C THR A 47 13.37 10.04 -8.11
N ALA A 48 13.62 8.91 -8.78
CA ALA A 48 14.21 8.88 -10.12
C ALA A 48 13.34 9.58 -11.18
N ARG A 49 12.05 9.81 -10.92
CA ARG A 49 11.11 10.55 -11.78
C ARG A 49 10.90 12.00 -11.32
N GLY A 50 11.69 12.47 -10.36
CA GLY A 50 11.68 13.86 -9.90
C GLY A 50 10.75 14.13 -8.71
N PHE A 51 10.19 13.11 -8.05
CA PHE A 51 9.37 13.34 -6.86
C PHE A 51 10.24 13.80 -5.69
N GLY A 52 9.84 14.91 -5.06
CA GLY A 52 10.39 15.41 -3.80
C GLY A 52 9.55 14.98 -2.60
N GLU A 53 9.71 15.71 -1.49
CA GLU A 53 8.99 15.42 -0.25
C GLU A 53 7.49 15.68 -0.35
N GLU A 54 7.07 16.73 -1.06
CA GLU A 54 5.66 17.10 -1.21
C GLU A 54 4.89 16.06 -2.03
N GLU A 55 5.43 15.64 -3.17
CA GLU A 55 4.82 14.60 -4.01
C GLU A 55 4.82 13.26 -3.28
N SER A 56 5.89 12.92 -2.56
CA SER A 56 5.97 11.69 -1.75
C SER A 56 4.94 11.68 -0.62
N ARG A 57 4.71 12.83 0.03
CA ARG A 57 3.63 12.98 1.02
C ARG A 57 2.27 12.77 0.36
N LYS A 58 2.08 13.28 -0.85
CA LYS A 58 0.82 13.09 -1.58
C LYS A 58 0.56 11.62 -1.91
N VAL A 59 1.59 10.89 -2.33
CA VAL A 59 1.52 9.44 -2.54
C VAL A 59 1.14 8.71 -1.24
N ALA A 60 1.76 9.07 -0.11
CA ALA A 60 1.43 8.47 1.18
C ALA A 60 -0.02 8.74 1.62
N GLU A 61 -0.54 9.95 1.38
CA GLU A 61 -1.94 10.30 1.62
C GLU A 61 -2.89 9.44 0.77
N LEU A 62 -2.58 9.23 -0.52
CA LEU A 62 -3.36 8.38 -1.41
C LEU A 62 -3.36 6.93 -0.92
N ILE A 63 -2.21 6.38 -0.53
CA ILE A 63 -2.11 5.04 0.08
C ILE A 63 -3.03 4.93 1.29
N ILE A 64 -2.96 5.89 2.22
CA ILE A 64 -3.79 5.88 3.44
C ILE A 64 -5.28 5.98 3.10
N LYS A 65 -5.64 6.86 2.15
CA LYS A 65 -7.02 7.05 1.71
C LYS A 65 -7.59 5.75 1.14
N THR A 66 -6.87 5.11 0.21
CA THR A 66 -7.27 3.85 -0.40
C THR A 66 -7.46 2.75 0.63
N LEU A 67 -6.46 2.53 1.51
CA LEU A 67 -6.55 1.48 2.52
C LEU A 67 -7.71 1.69 3.51
N LYS A 68 -7.99 2.94 3.91
CA LYS A 68 -9.10 3.26 4.83
C LYS A 68 -10.49 3.15 4.19
N ASN A 69 -10.57 3.17 2.87
CA ASN A 69 -11.81 3.14 2.12
C ASN A 69 -11.93 1.86 1.27
N SER A 70 -11.36 0.75 1.75
CA SER A 70 -11.30 -0.52 1.01
C SER A 70 -12.65 -1.10 0.59
N GLU A 71 -13.74 -0.66 1.21
CA GLU A 71 -15.11 -1.10 0.92
C GLU A 71 -15.94 -0.03 0.16
N ASN A 72 -15.33 1.10 -0.22
CA ASN A 72 -16.02 2.23 -0.81
C ASN A 72 -15.52 2.49 -2.23
N GLU A 73 -16.15 1.81 -3.20
CA GLU A 73 -15.82 1.89 -4.63
C GLU A 73 -15.82 3.33 -5.17
N ALA A 74 -16.74 4.18 -4.70
CA ALA A 74 -16.82 5.59 -5.12
C ALA A 74 -15.60 6.44 -4.72
N VAL A 75 -14.74 5.95 -3.81
CA VAL A 75 -13.50 6.61 -3.39
C VAL A 75 -12.27 6.05 -4.13
N LEU A 76 -12.42 4.87 -4.73
CA LEU A 76 -11.37 4.11 -5.43
C LEU A 76 -11.34 4.41 -6.93
N GLU A 77 -12.43 4.92 -7.51
CA GLU A 77 -12.48 5.57 -8.84
C GLU A 77 -11.91 7.00 -8.82
#